data_AF-A0A6C0AG00-F1
#
_entry.id   AF-A0A6C0AG00-F1
#
_cell.length_a   1.000
_cell.length_b   1.000
_cell.length_c   1.000
_cell.angle_alpha   90.00
_cell.angle_beta   90.00
_cell.angle_gamma   90.00
#
_symmetry.space_group_name_H-M   'P 1'
#
loop_
_entity.id
_entity.type
_entity.pdbx_description
1 polymer ?
#
loop_
_entity_poly.entity_id
_entity_poly.type
_entity_poly.pdbx_seq_one_letter_code
_entity_poly.pdbx_strand_id
1 'polypeptide(L)'
;MNISRNNHLNSGPKLFGPGNWHSLHLMAANANTTETKKSVLWFIKILSNNFYCLKCKEDFLEYIKKDNPSLYINQKEGLFYWSYNFHNSVNKKLNKPIMSYEEAKKLYFSPEVCVEHCFEEESEELPTIFQKEIIEHKNLNDFKVQKVIPKDNQKKKISKIEAYIK
;
A
#
# COMPACT_ATOMS: atom_id res chain seq x y z
N MET A 1 28.08 25.06 -8.30
CA MET A 1 27.63 23.93 -9.14
C MET A 1 26.13 23.78 -9.00
N ASN A 2 25.37 24.26 -9.99
CA ASN A 2 23.92 24.10 -10.04
C ASN A 2 23.61 22.72 -10.62
N ILE A 3 23.31 21.74 -9.76
CA ILE A 3 22.70 20.50 -10.20
C ILE A 3 21.24 20.83 -10.53
N SER A 4 21.03 21.13 -11.80
CA SER A 4 19.73 21.11 -12.46
C SER A 4 19.02 19.80 -12.09
N ARG A 5 18.02 19.86 -11.21
CA ARG A 5 17.11 18.73 -10.91
C ARG A 5 16.10 18.52 -12.06
N ASN A 6 16.55 18.61 -13.31
CA ASN A 6 15.73 18.33 -14.49
C ASN A 6 15.92 16.90 -14.97
N ASN A 7 15.67 15.95 -14.08
CA ASN A 7 15.31 14.60 -14.47
C ASN A 7 14.14 14.22 -13.56
N HIS A 8 12.94 14.69 -13.93
CA HIS A 8 11.70 14.13 -13.43
C HIS A 8 11.77 12.62 -13.62
N LEU A 9 11.95 11.90 -12.51
CA LEU A 9 11.91 10.45 -12.48
C LEU A 9 10.56 10.03 -13.08
N ASN A 10 10.60 9.53 -14.32
CA ASN A 10 9.47 8.98 -15.06
C ASN A 10 8.96 7.65 -14.46
N SER A 11 9.40 7.28 -13.26
CA SER A 11 8.78 6.26 -12.42
C SER A 11 7.47 6.79 -11.85
N GLY A 12 6.53 7.06 -12.75
CA GLY A 12 5.26 7.74 -12.50
C GLY A 12 4.31 6.96 -11.57
N PRO A 13 3.05 7.39 -11.48
CA PRO A 13 2.05 6.83 -10.56
C PRO A 13 1.89 5.31 -10.62
N LYS A 14 2.20 4.70 -11.78
CA LYS A 14 2.13 3.25 -12.00
C LYS A 14 3.14 2.45 -11.17
N LEU A 15 4.32 3.01 -10.88
CA LEU A 15 5.35 2.29 -10.13
C LEU A 15 5.06 2.31 -8.62
N PHE A 16 4.77 3.50 -8.08
CA PHE A 16 4.65 3.69 -6.63
C PHE A 16 3.21 3.67 -6.11
N GLY A 17 2.21 3.88 -6.98
CA GLY A 17 0.80 3.86 -6.62
C GLY A 17 0.39 2.57 -5.89
N PRO A 18 0.67 1.38 -6.47
CA PRO A 18 0.36 0.09 -5.84
C PRO A 18 0.82 -0.05 -4.39
N GLY A 19 2.11 0.18 -4.14
CA GLY A 19 2.70 0.04 -2.81
C GLY A 19 2.12 1.04 -1.81
N ASN A 20 1.91 2.29 -2.23
CA ASN A 20 1.33 3.33 -1.38
C ASN A 20 -0.13 3.03 -1.01
N TRP A 21 -0.95 2.59 -1.98
CA TRP A 21 -2.33 2.19 -1.69
C TRP A 21 -2.38 0.99 -0.76
N HIS A 22 -1.60 -0.05 -1.05
CA HIS A 22 -1.55 -1.24 -0.21
C HIS A 22 -1.16 -0.91 1.23
N SER A 23 -0.09 -0.11 1.40
CA SER A 23 0.39 0.31 2.72
C SER A 23 -0.68 1.11 3.48
N LEU A 24 -1.33 2.09 2.83
CA LEU A 24 -2.37 2.89 3.45
C LEU A 24 -3.55 2.03 3.92
N HIS A 25 -4.07 1.17 3.04
CA HIS A 25 -5.21 0.30 3.36
C HIS A 25 -4.86 -0.70 4.45
N LEU A 26 -3.68 -1.32 4.41
CA LEU A 26 -3.23 -2.28 5.41
C LEU A 26 -3.07 -1.61 6.78
N MET A 27 -2.40 -0.46 6.85
CA MET A 27 -2.25 0.28 8.11
C MET A 27 -3.62 0.70 8.66
N ALA A 28 -4.52 1.17 7.80
CA ALA A 28 -5.86 1.60 8.21
C ALA A 28 -6.75 0.43 8.68
N ALA A 29 -6.64 -0.75 8.05
CA ALA A 29 -7.37 -1.95 8.45
C ALA A 29 -6.90 -2.49 9.80
N ASN A 30 -5.61 -2.39 10.10
CA ASN A 30 -5.02 -2.85 11.37
C ASN A 30 -5.10 -1.83 12.52
N ALA A 31 -5.58 -0.61 12.26
CA ALA A 31 -5.63 0.47 13.24
C ALA A 31 -6.81 0.34 14.24
N ASN A 32 -6.60 -0.48 15.27
CA ASN A 32 -7.62 -0.80 16.28
C ASN A 32 -7.50 -0.01 17.58
N THR A 33 -6.38 0.68 17.81
CA THR A 33 -6.13 1.51 19.01
C THR A 33 -6.06 2.99 18.67
N THR A 34 -6.19 3.86 19.67
CA THR A 34 -6.04 5.31 19.47
C THR A 34 -4.67 5.67 18.89
N GLU A 35 -3.62 4.99 19.35
CA GLU A 35 -2.24 5.22 18.93
C GLU A 35 -2.02 4.79 17.48
N THR A 36 -2.47 3.58 17.11
CA THR A 36 -2.35 3.08 15.73
C THR A 36 -3.16 3.93 14.74
N LYS A 37 -4.35 4.40 15.15
CA LYS A 37 -5.14 5.35 14.35
C LYS A 37 -4.44 6.69 14.16
N LYS A 38 -3.78 7.23 15.19
CA LYS A 38 -2.95 8.43 15.06
C LYS A 38 -1.76 8.20 14.12
N SER A 39 -1.14 7.02 14.15
CA SER A 39 -0.07 6.66 13.22
C SER A 39 -0.56 6.65 11.77
N VAL A 40 -1.78 6.17 11.50
CA VAL A 40 -2.38 6.22 10.16
C VAL A 40 -2.60 7.67 9.69
N LEU A 41 -3.11 8.55 10.55
CA LEU A 41 -3.24 9.98 10.23
C LEU A 41 -1.89 10.63 9.91
N TRP A 42 -0.86 10.30 10.69
CA TRP A 42 0.51 10.73 10.41
C TRP A 42 1.02 10.20 9.07
N PHE A 43 0.78 8.92 8.78
CA PHE A 43 1.15 8.31 7.52
C PHE A 43 0.46 8.99 6.33
N ILE A 44 -0.85 9.26 6.42
CA ILE A 44 -1.59 10.03 5.40
C ILE A 44 -0.93 11.39 5.17
N LYS A 45 -0.56 12.11 6.24
CA LYS A 45 0.09 13.42 6.17
C LYS A 45 1.45 13.36 5.49
N ILE A 46 2.26 12.35 5.83
CA ILE A 46 3.57 12.13 5.19
C ILE A 46 3.38 11.81 3.72
N LEU A 47 2.49 10.87 3.40
CA LEU A 47 2.24 10.41 2.05
C LEU A 47 1.71 11.53 1.15
N SER A 48 0.74 12.33 1.64
CA SER A 48 0.17 13.44 0.88
C SER A 48 1.18 14.56 0.59
N ASN A 49 2.21 14.72 1.43
CA ASN A 49 3.21 15.76 1.25
C ASN A 49 4.38 15.34 0.38
N ASN A 50 4.69 14.04 0.33
CA ASN A 50 5.91 13.50 -0.29
C ASN A 50 5.65 12.72 -1.58
N PHE A 51 4.43 12.71 -2.09
CA PHE A 51 4.11 12.03 -3.33
C PHE A 51 4.90 12.63 -4.51
N TYR A 52 5.70 11.82 -5.20
CA TYR A 52 6.59 12.27 -6.29
C TYR A 52 5.85 12.85 -7.50
N CYS A 53 4.66 12.32 -7.80
CA CYS A 53 3.79 12.85 -8.84
C CYS A 53 3.12 14.14 -8.34
N LEU A 54 3.54 15.30 -8.87
CA LEU A 54 3.00 16.62 -8.49
C LEU A 54 1.47 16.70 -8.65
N LYS A 55 0.95 16.20 -9.78
CA LYS A 55 -0.50 16.23 -10.01
C LYS A 55 -1.27 15.37 -9.00
N CYS A 56 -0.75 14.17 -8.72
CA CYS A 56 -1.34 13.25 -7.75
C CYS A 56 -1.27 13.83 -6.34
N LYS A 57 -0.19 14.53 -5.99
CA LYS A 57 -0.03 15.26 -4.74
C LYS A 57 -1.09 16.35 -4.58
N GLU A 58 -1.30 17.17 -5.60
CA GLU A 58 -2.35 18.20 -5.60
C GLU A 58 -3.73 17.59 -5.40
N ASP A 59 -4.06 16.56 -6.17
CA ASP A 59 -5.36 15.87 -6.10
C ASP A 59 -5.58 15.25 -4.71
N PHE A 60 -4.53 14.67 -4.11
CA PHE A 60 -4.57 14.11 -2.76
C PHE A 60 -4.82 15.21 -1.71
N LEU A 61 -4.07 16.30 -1.76
CA LEU A 61 -4.26 17.42 -0.83
C LEU A 61 -5.64 18.07 -0.98
N GLU A 62 -6.16 18.17 -2.21
CA GLU A 62 -7.52 18.64 -2.47
C GLU A 62 -8.57 17.68 -1.88
N TYR A 63 -8.38 16.37 -2.05
CA TYR A 63 -9.26 15.37 -1.45
C TYR A 63 -9.29 15.49 0.09
N ILE A 64 -8.12 15.60 0.74
CA ILE A 64 -8.04 15.77 2.21
C ILE A 64 -8.76 17.03 2.68
N LYS A 65 -8.67 18.14 1.92
CA LYS A 65 -9.38 19.39 2.25
C LYS A 65 -10.90 19.21 2.19
N LYS A 66 -11.37 18.42 1.22
CA LYS A 66 -12.80 18.13 1.03
C LYS A 66 -13.33 17.11 2.05
N ASP A 67 -12.55 16.08 2.34
CA ASP A 67 -12.92 14.95 3.19
C ASP A 67 -11.76 14.64 4.16
N ASN A 68 -11.83 15.24 5.35
CA ASN A 68 -10.74 15.18 6.32
C ASN A 68 -10.71 13.82 7.04
N PRO A 69 -9.60 13.05 6.99
CA PRO A 69 -9.51 11.73 7.59
C PRO A 69 -9.71 11.72 9.11
N SER A 70 -9.42 12.83 9.81
CA SER A 70 -9.59 12.94 11.26
C SER A 70 -11.06 12.80 11.69
N LEU A 71 -12.02 13.05 10.79
CA LEU A 71 -13.46 12.88 11.06
C LEU A 71 -13.86 11.40 11.26
N TYR A 72 -13.00 10.48 10.81
CA TYR A 72 -13.26 9.04 10.84
C TYR A 72 -12.55 8.30 11.99
N ILE A 73 -11.71 8.99 12.76
CA ILE A 73 -10.84 8.36 13.78
C ILE A 73 -11.63 7.60 14.85
N ASN A 74 -12.81 8.11 15.24
CA ASN A 74 -13.64 7.53 16.29
C ASN A 74 -14.60 6.45 15.77
N GLN A 75 -14.64 6.23 14.45
CA GLN A 75 -15.52 5.23 13.84
C GLN A 75 -14.80 3.87 13.79
N LYS A 76 -15.55 2.78 13.94
CA LYS A 76 -15.03 1.43 13.71
C LYS A 76 -14.61 1.33 12.24
N GLU A 77 -13.38 0.89 11.97
CA GLU A 77 -12.81 0.78 10.62
C GLU A 77 -12.84 2.12 9.83
N GLY A 78 -13.00 3.26 10.51
CA GLY A 78 -13.28 4.54 9.86
C GLY A 78 -12.16 5.02 8.95
N LEU A 79 -10.90 4.87 9.37
CA LEU A 79 -9.77 5.25 8.54
C LEU A 79 -9.62 4.35 7.31
N PHE A 80 -10.03 3.08 7.40
CA PHE A 80 -10.08 2.17 6.25
C PHE A 80 -11.22 2.57 5.30
N TYR A 81 -12.37 2.93 5.83
CA TYR A 81 -13.47 3.46 5.03
C TYR A 81 -13.08 4.75 4.29
N TRP A 82 -12.38 5.66 4.97
CA TRP A 82 -11.86 6.86 4.34
C TRP A 82 -10.84 6.56 3.23
N SER A 83 -9.86 5.68 3.48
CA SER A 83 -8.87 5.33 2.45
C SER A 83 -9.52 4.64 1.25
N TYR A 84 -10.53 3.80 1.48
CA TYR A 84 -11.36 3.18 0.46
C TYR A 84 -12.07 4.22 -0.42
N ASN A 85 -12.75 5.20 0.19
CA ASN A 85 -13.44 6.26 -0.54
C ASN A 85 -12.47 7.11 -1.36
N PHE A 86 -11.33 7.45 -0.77
CA PHE A 86 -10.29 8.19 -1.47
C PHE A 86 -9.79 7.42 -2.70
N HIS A 87 -9.46 6.13 -2.55
CA HIS A 87 -9.00 5.32 -3.67
C HIS A 87 -10.05 5.20 -4.77
N ASN A 88 -11.32 4.96 -4.43
CA ASN A 88 -12.40 4.92 -5.41
C ASN A 88 -12.65 6.28 -6.08
N SER A 89 -12.41 7.40 -5.40
CA SER A 89 -12.47 8.72 -6.03
C SER A 89 -11.40 8.90 -7.12
N VAL A 90 -10.19 8.38 -6.86
CA VAL A 90 -9.10 8.35 -7.84
C VAL A 90 -9.43 7.38 -8.98
N ASN A 91 -9.96 6.20 -8.69
CA ASN A 91 -10.39 5.25 -9.73
C ASN A 91 -11.46 5.86 -10.63
N LYS A 92 -12.47 6.52 -10.06
CA LYS A 92 -13.48 7.25 -10.84
C LYS A 92 -12.85 8.30 -11.75
N LYS A 93 -11.90 9.10 -11.23
CA LYS A 93 -11.18 10.10 -12.02
C LYS A 93 -10.39 9.50 -13.18
N LEU A 94 -9.81 8.32 -12.97
CA LEU A 94 -8.99 7.61 -13.96
C LEU A 94 -9.80 6.62 -14.84
N ASN A 95 -11.13 6.61 -14.73
CA ASN A 95 -12.00 5.63 -15.40
C ASN A 95 -11.60 4.17 -15.13
N LYS A 96 -11.12 3.89 -13.91
CA LYS A 96 -10.85 2.54 -13.40
C LYS A 96 -12.10 1.96 -12.72
N PRO A 97 -12.20 0.63 -12.62
CA PRO A 97 -13.30 -0.02 -11.90
C PRO A 97 -13.44 0.48 -10.46
N ILE A 98 -14.67 0.67 -10.02
CA ILE A 98 -14.99 0.96 -8.62
C ILE A 98 -15.08 -0.36 -7.85
N MET A 99 -14.33 -0.46 -6.75
CA MET A 99 -14.40 -1.60 -5.85
C MET A 99 -15.53 -1.40 -4.85
N SER A 100 -16.28 -2.45 -4.54
CA SER A 100 -17.25 -2.38 -3.43
C SER A 100 -16.56 -2.47 -2.08
N TYR A 101 -17.18 -1.93 -1.04
CA TYR A 101 -16.60 -1.94 0.31
C TYR A 101 -16.38 -3.36 0.83
N GLU A 102 -17.31 -4.28 0.57
CA GLU A 102 -17.18 -5.69 0.96
C GLU A 102 -16.01 -6.40 0.26
N GLU A 103 -15.77 -6.09 -1.01
CA GLU A 103 -14.60 -6.61 -1.72
C GLU A 103 -13.30 -6.06 -1.13
N ALA A 104 -13.24 -4.76 -0.83
CA ALA A 104 -12.09 -4.16 -0.18
C ALA A 104 -11.84 -4.80 1.20
N LYS A 105 -12.88 -5.03 1.99
CA LYS A 105 -12.75 -5.67 3.31
C LYS A 105 -12.19 -7.09 3.21
N LYS A 106 -12.65 -7.87 2.24
CA LYS A 106 -12.10 -9.22 2.00
C LYS A 106 -10.61 -9.23 1.69
N LEU A 107 -10.06 -8.15 1.13
CA LEU A 107 -8.64 -8.05 0.82
C LEU A 107 -7.77 -7.73 2.03
N TYR A 108 -8.25 -6.85 2.91
CA TYR A 108 -7.41 -6.28 3.98
C TYR A 108 -7.74 -6.75 5.39
N PHE A 109 -8.92 -7.36 5.60
CA PHE A 109 -9.32 -7.94 6.89
C PHE A 109 -9.32 -9.47 6.88
N SER A 110 -9.00 -10.10 5.75
CA SER A 110 -8.82 -11.55 5.70
C SER A 110 -7.45 -11.93 6.27
N PRO A 111 -7.34 -12.97 7.11
CA PRO A 111 -6.06 -13.45 7.65
C PRO A 111 -5.15 -14.10 6.58
N GLU A 112 -5.61 -14.27 5.35
CA GLU A 112 -4.87 -14.89 4.23
C GLU A 112 -3.82 -13.95 3.57
N VAL A 113 -3.25 -12.99 4.31
CA VAL A 113 -2.23 -12.09 3.77
C VAL A 113 -0.85 -12.67 4.06
N CYS A 114 -0.52 -13.69 3.27
CA CYS A 114 0.81 -14.17 2.90
C CYS A 114 0.57 -15.43 2.04
N VAL A 115 0.39 -15.28 0.72
CA VAL A 115 0.59 -16.43 -0.16
C VAL A 115 2.10 -16.68 -0.21
N GLU A 116 2.51 -17.93 -0.03
CA GLU A 116 3.88 -18.45 0.09
C GLU A 116 4.89 -18.03 -1.01
N HIS A 117 4.54 -17.12 -1.93
CA HIS A 117 5.33 -16.70 -3.08
C HIS A 117 5.81 -15.24 -3.02
N CYS A 118 5.96 -14.64 -1.82
CA CYS A 118 6.74 -13.39 -1.69
C CYS A 118 8.24 -13.56 -2.01
N PHE A 119 8.69 -14.80 -2.26
CA PHE A 119 10.02 -15.16 -2.75
C PHE A 119 9.88 -16.10 -3.96
N GLU A 120 9.25 -15.66 -5.05
CA GLU A 120 9.72 -16.18 -6.34
C GLU A 120 11.06 -15.51 -6.59
N GLU A 121 12.12 -16.32 -6.57
CA GLU A 121 13.48 -15.90 -6.91
C GLU A 121 13.50 -15.38 -8.35
N GLU A 122 13.23 -14.09 -8.55
CA GLU A 122 13.87 -13.37 -9.64
C GLU A 122 15.32 -13.14 -9.21
N SER A 123 16.16 -14.09 -9.61
CA SER A 123 17.61 -13.99 -9.54
C SER A 123 18.08 -12.88 -10.50
N GLU A 124 17.95 -11.62 -10.09
CA GLU A 124 18.86 -10.58 -10.53
C GLU A 124 19.79 -10.26 -9.35
N GLU A 125 21.09 -10.51 -9.55
CA GLU A 125 22.12 -10.31 -8.54
C GLU A 125 22.04 -8.90 -7.93
N LEU A 126 21.75 -8.82 -6.63
CA LEU A 126 21.76 -7.56 -5.88
C LEU A 126 23.11 -6.86 -6.04
N PRO A 127 23.15 -5.55 -6.34
CA PRO A 127 24.40 -4.79 -6.46
C PRO A 127 25.26 -4.95 -5.21
N THR A 128 26.56 -5.19 -5.42
CA THR A 128 27.59 -5.52 -4.41
C THR A 128 27.65 -4.53 -3.23
N ILE A 129 27.09 -3.34 -3.39
CA ILE A 129 27.01 -2.29 -2.36
C ILE A 129 26.18 -2.70 -1.14
N PHE A 130 25.15 -3.55 -1.29
CA PHE A 130 24.30 -3.98 -0.18
C PHE A 130 24.76 -5.25 0.54
N GLN A 131 25.80 -5.93 0.03
CA GLN A 131 26.29 -7.18 0.62
C GLN A 131 27.07 -6.96 1.92
N LYS A 132 27.59 -5.75 2.17
CA LYS A 132 28.36 -5.45 3.39
C LYS A 132 27.50 -5.25 4.64
N GLU A 133 26.26 -4.80 4.52
CA GLU A 133 25.39 -4.50 5.69
C GLU A 133 24.59 -5.72 6.19
N ILE A 134 24.48 -6.78 5.39
CA ILE A 134 23.69 -7.98 5.75
C ILE A 134 24.48 -8.97 6.64
N ILE A 135 25.81 -8.85 6.70
CA ILE A 135 26.67 -9.78 7.45
C ILE A 135 26.55 -9.58 8.98
N GLU A 136 26.16 -8.39 9.46
CA GLU A 136 26.11 -8.12 10.90
C GLU A 136 24.84 -8.63 11.62
N HIS A 137 23.78 -9.01 10.90
CA HIS A 137 22.49 -9.38 11.51
C HIS A 137 22.15 -10.88 11.48
N LYS A 138 23.07 -11.77 11.10
CA LYS A 138 22.82 -13.22 10.92
C LYS A 138 22.78 -14.08 12.20
N ASN A 139 22.45 -13.53 13.37
CA ASN A 139 22.32 -14.32 14.61
C ASN A 139 20.91 -14.24 15.22
N LEU A 140 19.89 -14.69 14.48
CA LEU A 140 18.61 -15.12 15.06
C LEU A 140 18.09 -16.34 14.29
N ASN A 141 18.62 -17.51 14.62
CA ASN A 141 18.00 -18.79 14.27
C ASN A 141 16.95 -19.13 15.32
N ASP A 142 15.67 -18.88 15.04
CA ASP A 142 14.57 -19.67 15.62
C ASP A 142 13.24 -19.29 14.95
N PHE A 143 12.91 -19.93 13.83
CA PHE A 143 11.51 -20.11 13.46
C PHE A 143 11.34 -21.38 12.61
N LYS A 144 10.73 -22.41 13.20
CA LYS A 144 10.31 -23.63 12.48
C LYS A 144 8.91 -23.39 11.92
N VAL A 145 8.78 -23.32 10.60
CA VAL A 145 7.47 -23.26 9.91
C VAL A 145 7.09 -24.67 9.44
N GLN A 146 5.92 -25.16 9.87
CA GLN A 146 5.34 -26.42 9.41
C GLN A 146 4.69 -26.26 8.02
N LYS A 147 4.91 -27.26 7.16
CA LYS A 147 4.35 -27.36 5.79
C LYS A 147 2.84 -27.62 5.79
N VAL A 148 2.08 -26.92 4.94
CA VAL A 148 0.72 -27.34 4.51
C VAL A 148 0.52 -27.09 3.00
N ILE A 149 -0.20 -28.01 2.37
CA ILE A 149 -0.32 -28.30 0.92
C ILE A 149 -1.53 -27.54 0.28
N PRO A 150 -1.52 -27.17 -1.03
CA PRO A 150 -2.50 -26.26 -1.64
C PRO A 150 -3.62 -26.97 -2.44
N LYS A 151 -4.78 -26.31 -2.67
CA LYS A 151 -5.66 -26.54 -3.84
C LYS A 151 -6.45 -25.31 -4.33
N ASP A 152 -6.25 -25.05 -5.63
CA ASP A 152 -7.03 -24.41 -6.71
C ASP A 152 -8.38 -23.68 -6.47
N ASN A 153 -8.44 -22.38 -6.85
CA ASN A 153 -9.30 -21.80 -7.92
C ASN A 153 -9.15 -20.25 -8.07
N GLN A 154 -7.97 -19.73 -8.42
CA GLN A 154 -7.61 -18.31 -8.18
C GLN A 154 -7.72 -17.35 -9.40
N LYS A 155 -7.80 -17.83 -10.64
CA LYS A 155 -7.50 -17.00 -11.83
C LYS A 155 -8.43 -15.81 -12.12
N LYS A 156 -9.74 -15.91 -11.83
CA LYS A 156 -10.71 -14.84 -12.16
C LYS A 156 -10.83 -13.76 -11.08
N LYS A 157 -10.42 -14.08 -9.85
CA LYS A 157 -10.43 -13.18 -8.68
C LYS A 157 -9.22 -12.24 -8.70
N ILE A 158 -8.09 -12.72 -9.22
CA ILE A 158 -6.82 -11.99 -9.30
C ILE A 158 -6.93 -10.74 -10.21
N SER A 159 -7.59 -10.83 -11.37
CA SER A 159 -7.61 -9.70 -12.33
C SER A 159 -8.28 -8.43 -11.80
N LYS A 160 -9.34 -8.57 -10.98
CA LYS A 160 -10.03 -7.42 -10.36
C LYS A 160 -9.23 -6.81 -9.21
N ILE A 161 -8.46 -7.64 -8.51
CA ILE A 161 -7.58 -7.22 -7.41
C ILE A 161 -6.38 -6.46 -7.97
N GLU A 162 -5.72 -7.01 -8.99
CA GLU A 162 -4.60 -6.35 -9.67
C GLU A 162 -4.99 -5.00 -10.27
N ALA A 163 -6.19 -4.90 -10.85
CA ALA A 163 -6.68 -3.64 -11.43
C ALA A 163 -7.02 -2.57 -10.38
N TYR A 164 -7.30 -2.97 -9.14
CA TYR A 164 -7.51 -2.04 -8.03
C TYR A 164 -6.19 -1.65 -7.37
N ILE A 165 -5.20 -2.53 -7.37
CA ILE A 165 -3.86 -2.24 -6.84
C ILE A 165 -3.05 -1.36 -7.81
N LYS A 166 -3.16 -1.58 -9.13
CA LYS A 166 -2.51 -0.79 -10.22
C LYS A 166 -3.27 0.48 -10.57
#